data_AF-A0A8C6T7J8-F1
#
_entry.id   AF-A0A8C6T7J8-F1
#
_cell.length_a   1.000
_cell.length_b   1.000
_cell.length_c   1.000
_cell.angle_alpha   90.00
_cell.angle_beta   90.00
_cell.angle_gamma   90.00
#
_symmetry.space_group_name_H-M   'P 1'
#
loop_
_entity.id
_entity.type
_entity.pdbx_description
1 polymer ?
#
loop_
_entity_poly.entity_id
_entity_poly.type
_entity_poly.pdbx_seq_one_letter_code
_entity_poly.pdbx_strand_id
1 'polypeptide(L)'
;MVIACCAVGCVNRQGCKPNVSFYHIPADQDRRRRWIAAINRKDWQPSKYSRICSEHFLQGQKSQDPLSPDYVPSVFAHTKSPAKRRALKTLQKYGMRQEIKRKKKLQSSQNEDASALLTVEATGSEENNENVADMCKDATSNGDETIRPYVLEDMTLNFVTVFFHVNWPNYYR
;
A
#
# COMPACT_ATOMS: atom_id res chain seq x y z
N MET A 1 26.52 -5.31 -4.29
CA MET A 1 26.00 -6.69 -4.54
C MET A 1 24.86 -6.59 -5.55
N VAL A 2 24.87 -7.38 -6.62
CA VAL A 2 23.84 -7.32 -7.67
C VAL A 2 22.61 -8.15 -7.25
N ILE A 3 21.40 -7.60 -7.39
CA ILE A 3 20.17 -8.35 -7.13
C ILE A 3 19.90 -9.32 -8.31
N ALA A 4 19.61 -10.58 -7.98
CA ALA A 4 19.24 -11.63 -8.94
C ALA A 4 17.95 -12.32 -8.52
N CYS A 5 17.19 -12.86 -9.48
CA CYS A 5 16.01 -13.67 -9.19
C CYS A 5 16.41 -15.04 -8.60
N CYS A 6 15.71 -15.50 -7.56
CA CYS A 6 15.96 -16.81 -6.94
C CYS A 6 15.21 -17.99 -7.59
N ALA A 7 14.31 -17.70 -8.54
CA ALA A 7 13.51 -18.70 -9.23
C ALA A 7 14.36 -19.62 -10.13
N VAL A 8 14.02 -20.91 -10.15
CA VAL A 8 14.76 -21.92 -10.93
C VAL A 8 14.63 -21.63 -12.43
N GLY A 9 15.78 -21.54 -13.12
CA GLY A 9 15.85 -21.22 -14.56
C GLY A 9 15.70 -19.72 -14.90
N CYS A 10 15.52 -18.84 -13.92
CA CYS A 10 15.44 -17.40 -14.18
C CYS A 10 16.84 -16.76 -14.21
N VAL A 11 17.21 -16.13 -15.33
CA VAL A 11 18.50 -15.43 -15.49
C VAL A 11 18.41 -13.92 -15.20
N ASN A 12 17.25 -13.42 -14.77
CA ASN A 12 17.03 -11.99 -14.56
C ASN A 12 17.87 -11.45 -13.40
N ARG A 13 18.71 -10.45 -13.70
CA ARG A 13 19.51 -9.68 -12.76
C ARG A 13 19.19 -8.20 -12.91
N GLN A 14 19.35 -7.44 -11.84
CA GLN A 14 19.18 -5.99 -11.83
C GLN A 14 20.13 -5.34 -12.86
N GLY A 15 19.60 -4.45 -13.69
CA GLY A 15 20.32 -3.79 -14.77
C GLY A 15 20.35 -4.55 -16.11
N CYS A 16 20.08 -5.86 -16.15
CA CYS A 16 20.11 -6.63 -17.41
C CYS A 16 18.85 -6.48 -18.28
N LYS A 17 17.71 -6.11 -17.69
CA LYS A 17 16.44 -5.86 -18.41
C LYS A 17 15.81 -4.57 -17.89
N PRO A 18 15.38 -3.64 -18.76
CA PRO A 18 14.49 -2.55 -18.34
C PRO A 18 13.14 -3.12 -17.88
N ASN A 19 12.44 -2.37 -17.03
CA ASN A 19 11.06 -2.66 -16.58
C ASN A 19 10.84 -3.98 -15.78
N VAL A 20 11.91 -4.62 -15.28
CA VAL A 20 11.80 -5.78 -14.39
C VAL A 20 11.94 -5.36 -12.92
N SER A 21 10.84 -5.41 -12.18
CA SER A 21 10.83 -5.17 -10.72
C SER A 21 11.29 -6.42 -9.96
N PHE A 22 11.98 -6.23 -8.83
CA PHE A 22 12.43 -7.31 -7.94
C PHE A 22 11.73 -7.21 -6.57
N TYR A 23 10.95 -8.22 -6.22
CA TYR A 23 10.15 -8.25 -5.00
C TYR A 23 10.80 -9.07 -3.90
N HIS A 24 10.71 -8.57 -2.66
CA HIS A 24 11.06 -9.30 -1.45
C HIS A 24 10.11 -10.48 -1.25
N ILE A 25 10.64 -11.58 -0.72
CA ILE A 25 9.81 -12.68 -0.22
C ILE A 25 9.11 -12.20 1.06
N PRO A 26 7.78 -12.35 1.19
CA PRO A 26 7.01 -11.84 2.33
C PRO A 26 7.52 -12.28 3.71
N ALA A 27 7.23 -11.45 4.71
CA ALA A 27 7.40 -11.78 6.11
C ALA A 27 6.27 -12.70 6.63
N ASP A 28 5.03 -12.46 6.17
CA ASP A 28 3.84 -13.22 6.57
C ASP A 28 4.04 -14.72 6.36
N GLN A 29 3.94 -15.51 7.44
CA GLN A 29 4.40 -16.89 7.43
C GLN A 29 3.67 -17.76 6.39
N ASP A 30 2.35 -17.63 6.27
CA ASP A 30 1.56 -18.40 5.30
C ASP A 30 1.80 -17.98 3.85
N ARG A 31 1.94 -16.67 3.61
CA ARG A 31 2.28 -16.18 2.28
C ARG A 31 3.68 -16.62 1.87
N ARG A 32 4.63 -16.54 2.80
CA ARG A 32 6.01 -17.02 2.65
C ARG A 32 6.06 -18.52 2.34
N ARG A 33 5.32 -19.35 3.08
CA ARG A 33 5.16 -20.80 2.80
C ARG A 33 4.67 -21.04 1.37
N ARG A 34 3.61 -20.35 0.94
CA ARG A 34 3.07 -20.46 -0.44
C ARG A 34 4.09 -20.02 -1.50
N TRP A 35 4.83 -18.94 -1.27
CA TRP A 35 5.89 -18.47 -2.18
C TRP A 35 7.04 -19.48 -2.29
N ILE A 36 7.51 -20.05 -1.17
CA ILE A 36 8.56 -21.08 -1.16
C ILE A 36 8.09 -22.32 -1.93
N ALA A 37 6.88 -22.80 -1.65
CA ALA A 37 6.28 -23.94 -2.34
C ALA A 37 6.14 -23.70 -3.86
N ALA A 38 5.82 -22.48 -4.27
CA ALA A 38 5.70 -22.12 -5.69
C ALA A 38 7.07 -22.01 -6.40
N ILE A 39 8.13 -21.56 -5.72
CA ILE A 39 9.52 -21.60 -6.25
C ILE A 39 9.97 -23.05 -6.47
N ASN A 40 9.54 -23.96 -5.59
CA ASN A 40 9.78 -25.41 -5.65
C ASN A 40 11.26 -25.80 -5.89
N ARG A 41 12.15 -25.23 -5.06
CA ARG A 41 13.59 -25.49 -5.11
C ARG A 41 13.99 -26.40 -3.94
N LYS A 42 14.56 -27.57 -4.25
CA LYS A 42 15.09 -28.50 -3.25
C LYS A 42 16.19 -27.85 -2.41
N ASP A 43 16.22 -28.21 -1.13
CA ASP A 43 17.28 -27.90 -0.16
C ASP A 43 17.66 -26.41 -0.07
N TRP A 44 16.69 -25.54 -0.35
CA TRP A 44 16.88 -24.10 -0.43
C TRP A 44 15.92 -23.35 0.49
N GLN A 45 16.47 -22.46 1.31
CA GLN A 45 15.70 -21.55 2.14
C GLN A 45 15.89 -20.09 1.69
N PRO A 46 14.83 -19.27 1.68
CA PRO A 46 14.93 -17.87 1.29
C PRO A 46 15.63 -17.01 2.35
N SER A 47 16.73 -16.38 1.94
CA SER A 47 17.42 -15.35 2.71
C SER A 47 16.69 -14.00 2.64
N LYS A 48 17.01 -13.06 3.54
CA LYS A 48 16.48 -11.69 3.53
C LYS A 48 16.78 -10.93 2.22
N TYR A 49 17.79 -11.37 1.47
CA TYR A 49 18.18 -10.83 0.16
C TYR A 49 17.57 -11.57 -1.03
N SER A 50 16.87 -12.69 -0.83
CA SER A 50 16.25 -13.43 -1.93
C SER A 50 15.10 -12.63 -2.57
N ARG A 51 15.10 -12.50 -3.90
CA ARG A 51 14.11 -11.75 -4.67
C ARG A 51 13.48 -12.58 -5.77
N ILE A 52 12.22 -12.31 -6.07
CA ILE A 52 11.52 -12.80 -7.25
C ILE A 52 11.28 -11.63 -8.20
N CYS A 53 11.54 -11.79 -9.49
CA CYS A 53 11.25 -10.75 -10.48
C CYS A 53 9.78 -10.73 -10.92
N SER A 54 9.34 -9.60 -11.47
CA SER A 54 7.98 -9.35 -11.99
C SER A 54 7.44 -10.46 -12.91
N GLU A 55 8.28 -11.02 -13.79
CA GLU A 55 7.90 -12.05 -14.77
C GLU A 55 7.26 -13.33 -14.17
N HIS A 56 7.40 -13.57 -12.86
CA HIS A 56 6.78 -14.72 -12.18
C HIS A 56 5.31 -14.50 -11.76
N PHE A 57 4.79 -13.29 -11.96
CA PHE A 57 3.40 -12.90 -11.74
C PHE A 57 2.69 -12.72 -13.10
N LEU A 58 1.39 -13.04 -13.17
CA LEU A 58 0.61 -13.02 -14.40
C LEU A 58 0.45 -11.59 -14.95
N GLN A 59 0.21 -10.61 -14.07
CA GLN A 59 0.16 -9.18 -14.40
C GLN A 59 1.53 -8.49 -14.35
N GLY A 60 2.63 -9.22 -14.15
CA GLY A 60 3.96 -8.63 -13.95
C GLY A 60 4.14 -7.89 -12.62
N GLN A 61 3.16 -7.96 -11.70
CA GLN A 61 3.21 -7.29 -10.40
C GLN A 61 2.63 -8.18 -9.31
N LYS A 62 3.16 -8.07 -8.07
CA LYS A 62 2.57 -8.77 -6.91
C LYS A 62 1.30 -8.03 -6.45
N SER A 63 0.19 -8.74 -6.28
CA SER A 63 -0.98 -8.20 -5.58
C SER A 63 -0.81 -8.36 -4.06
N GLN A 64 -1.44 -7.51 -3.26
CA GLN A 64 -1.52 -7.70 -1.80
C GLN A 64 -2.80 -8.45 -1.38
N ASP A 65 -3.77 -8.60 -2.28
CA ASP A 65 -5.09 -9.19 -2.00
C ASP A 65 -5.00 -10.73 -1.97
N PRO A 66 -5.37 -11.41 -0.87
CA PRO A 66 -5.31 -12.88 -0.80
C PRO A 66 -6.20 -13.61 -1.82
N LEU A 67 -7.17 -12.91 -2.40
CA LEU A 67 -8.09 -13.41 -3.43
C LEU A 67 -7.55 -13.23 -4.87
N SER A 68 -6.47 -12.47 -5.05
CA SER A 68 -5.83 -12.31 -6.36
C SER A 68 -4.97 -13.52 -6.70
N PRO A 69 -4.99 -14.03 -7.94
CA PRO A 69 -4.06 -15.08 -8.36
C PRO A 69 -2.59 -14.62 -8.34
N ASP A 70 -2.32 -13.31 -8.37
CA ASP A 70 -0.98 -12.73 -8.26
C ASP A 70 -0.55 -12.41 -6.81
N TYR A 71 -1.29 -12.94 -5.82
CA TYR A 71 -0.86 -12.94 -4.42
C TYR A 71 0.37 -13.84 -4.19
N VAL A 72 0.49 -14.90 -4.99
CA VAL A 72 1.59 -15.87 -5.02
C VAL A 72 2.14 -15.93 -6.45
N PRO A 73 3.46 -15.90 -6.68
CA PRO A 73 4.00 -16.11 -8.02
C PRO A 73 3.57 -17.49 -8.55
N SER A 74 3.22 -17.57 -9.82
CA SER A 74 2.66 -18.79 -10.44
C SER A 74 3.28 -19.16 -11.78
N VAL A 75 4.02 -18.24 -12.40
CA VAL A 75 4.68 -18.44 -13.69
C VAL A 75 6.12 -18.89 -13.46
N PHE A 76 6.36 -20.21 -13.52
CA PHE A 76 7.71 -20.79 -13.44
C PHE A 76 7.96 -21.75 -14.61
N ALA A 77 9.23 -22.06 -14.88
CA ALA A 77 9.62 -23.00 -15.93
C ALA A 77 9.00 -24.39 -15.75
N HIS A 78 8.74 -24.81 -14.50
CA HIS A 78 8.09 -26.08 -14.17
C HIS A 78 6.54 -26.01 -14.18
N THR A 79 5.94 -24.83 -14.35
CA THR A 79 4.47 -24.67 -14.38
C THR A 79 3.91 -25.17 -15.71
N LYS A 80 3.21 -26.32 -15.68
CA LYS A 80 2.59 -26.91 -16.88
C LYS A 80 1.56 -25.96 -17.53
N SER A 81 1.48 -25.96 -18.87
CA SER A 81 0.55 -25.13 -19.66
C SER A 81 -0.92 -25.14 -19.18
N PRO A 82 -1.54 -26.29 -18.82
CA PRO A 82 -2.90 -26.31 -18.27
C PRO A 82 -3.05 -25.54 -16.95
N ALA A 83 -2.03 -25.52 -16.08
CA ALA A 83 -2.04 -24.76 -14.84
C ALA A 83 -1.96 -23.25 -15.12
N LYS A 84 -1.05 -22.82 -16.02
CA LYS A 84 -0.97 -21.42 -16.49
C LYS A 84 -2.31 -20.94 -17.07
N ARG A 85 -2.97 -21.76 -17.90
CA ARG A 85 -4.30 -21.44 -18.47
C ARG A 85 -5.38 -21.28 -17.40
N ARG A 86 -5.37 -22.12 -16.35
CA ARG A 86 -6.30 -21.98 -15.21
C ARG A 86 -6.03 -20.68 -14.43
N ALA A 87 -4.77 -20.37 -14.16
CA ALA A 87 -4.38 -19.14 -13.45
C ALA A 87 -4.83 -17.87 -14.20
N LEU A 88 -4.63 -17.81 -15.53
CA LEU A 88 -5.12 -16.71 -16.38
C LEU A 88 -6.66 -16.58 -16.36
N LYS A 89 -7.41 -17.68 -16.41
CA LYS A 89 -8.88 -17.65 -16.27
C LYS A 89 -9.32 -17.14 -14.88
N THR A 90 -8.58 -17.49 -13.83
CA THR A 90 -8.82 -16.96 -12.47
C THR A 90 -8.56 -15.46 -12.41
N LEU A 91 -7.51 -14.97 -13.07
CA LEU A 91 -7.19 -13.54 -13.16
C LEU A 91 -8.29 -12.73 -13.86
N GLN A 92 -8.80 -13.23 -14.99
CA GLN A 92 -9.94 -12.61 -15.69
C GLN A 92 -11.17 -12.50 -14.76
N LYS A 93 -11.53 -13.60 -14.07
CA LYS A 93 -12.63 -13.60 -13.09
C LYS A 93 -12.38 -12.65 -11.91
N TYR A 94 -11.13 -12.53 -11.46
CA TYR A 94 -10.73 -11.59 -10.42
C TYR A 94 -10.95 -10.13 -10.86
N GLY A 95 -10.44 -9.76 -12.05
CA GLY A 95 -10.61 -8.42 -12.62
C GLY A 95 -12.09 -8.03 -12.79
N MET A 96 -12.91 -8.93 -13.33
CA MET A 96 -14.36 -8.71 -13.46
C MET A 96 -15.03 -8.45 -12.10
N ARG A 97 -14.66 -9.20 -11.05
CA ARG A 97 -15.20 -9.00 -9.69
C ARG A 97 -14.78 -7.66 -9.09
N GLN A 98 -13.53 -7.23 -9.32
CA GLN A 98 -13.07 -5.93 -8.82
C GLN A 98 -13.76 -4.77 -9.54
N GLU A 99 -13.95 -4.86 -10.85
CA GLU A 99 -14.65 -3.81 -11.62
C GLU A 99 -16.12 -3.66 -11.19
N ILE A 100 -16.83 -4.77 -10.96
CA ILE A 100 -18.21 -4.72 -10.43
C ILE A 100 -18.25 -4.06 -9.04
N LYS A 101 -17.32 -4.39 -8.14
CA LYS A 101 -17.21 -3.74 -6.83
C LYS A 101 -16.93 -2.25 -6.94
N ARG A 102 -16.01 -1.85 -7.83
CA ARG A 102 -15.65 -0.45 -8.09
C ARG A 102 -16.85 0.36 -8.59
N LYS A 103 -17.59 -0.16 -9.59
CA LYS A 103 -18.79 0.49 -10.13
C LYS A 103 -19.88 0.65 -9.05
N LYS A 104 -20.14 -0.39 -8.25
CA LYS A 104 -21.13 -0.31 -7.16
C LYS A 104 -20.75 0.72 -6.10
N LYS A 105 -19.46 0.81 -5.73
CA LYS A 105 -19.00 1.83 -4.77
C LYS A 105 -19.18 3.25 -5.31
N LEU A 106 -18.84 3.49 -6.59
CA LEU A 106 -19.00 4.79 -7.23
C LEU A 106 -20.48 5.19 -7.38
N GLN A 107 -21.35 4.24 -7.74
CA GLN A 107 -22.79 4.49 -7.80
C GLN A 107 -23.36 4.79 -6.41
N SER A 108 -22.89 4.10 -5.36
CA SER A 108 -23.28 4.41 -3.98
C SER A 108 -22.91 5.83 -3.61
N SER A 109 -21.66 6.27 -3.83
CA SER A 109 -21.27 7.65 -3.50
C SER A 109 -22.08 8.67 -4.30
N GLN A 110 -22.26 8.46 -5.61
CA GLN A 110 -23.08 9.34 -6.45
C GLN A 110 -24.54 9.45 -5.96
N ASN A 111 -25.11 8.38 -5.40
CA ASN A 111 -26.45 8.41 -4.82
C ASN A 111 -26.48 9.19 -3.50
N GLU A 112 -25.49 9.03 -2.62
CA GLU A 112 -25.38 9.85 -1.39
C GLU A 112 -25.18 11.33 -1.74
N ASP A 113 -24.28 11.63 -2.68
CA ASP A 113 -23.96 12.99 -3.16
C ASP A 113 -25.22 13.67 -3.75
N ALA A 114 -26.01 12.94 -4.55
CA ALA A 114 -27.28 13.43 -5.10
C ALA A 114 -28.36 13.62 -4.03
N SER A 115 -28.44 12.74 -3.03
CA SER A 115 -29.37 12.87 -1.91
C SER A 115 -29.03 14.08 -1.02
N ALA A 116 -27.75 14.37 -0.84
CA ALA A 116 -27.29 15.55 -0.12
C ALA A 116 -27.68 16.84 -0.85
N LEU A 117 -27.48 16.91 -2.17
CA LEU A 117 -27.84 18.07 -2.99
C LEU A 117 -29.35 18.38 -2.90
N LEU A 118 -30.20 17.37 -3.09
CA LEU A 118 -31.66 17.51 -2.98
C LEU A 118 -32.13 18.02 -1.60
N THR A 119 -31.38 17.68 -0.53
CA THR A 119 -31.71 18.13 0.83
C THR A 119 -31.39 19.62 1.01
N VAL A 120 -30.30 20.11 0.42
CA VAL A 120 -29.91 21.54 0.46
C VAL A 120 -30.94 22.40 -0.28
N GLU A 121 -31.39 21.95 -1.47
CA GLU A 121 -32.41 22.65 -2.26
C GLU A 121 -33.74 22.79 -1.50
N ALA A 122 -34.17 21.74 -0.78
CA ALA A 122 -35.39 21.76 0.03
C ALA A 122 -35.33 22.71 1.24
N THR A 123 -34.13 23.03 1.75
CA THR A 123 -33.95 24.00 2.85
C THR A 123 -33.77 25.45 2.38
N GLY A 124 -33.71 25.69 1.06
CA GLY A 124 -33.40 27.00 0.48
C GLY A 124 -34.60 27.91 0.18
N SER A 125 -35.82 27.54 0.60
CA SER A 125 -37.06 28.23 0.20
C SER A 125 -37.82 28.97 1.32
N GLU A 126 -37.21 29.21 2.47
CA GLU A 126 -37.76 30.10 3.50
C GLU A 126 -36.72 31.14 3.96
N GLU A 127 -37.08 32.41 3.75
CA GLU A 127 -36.52 33.64 4.33
C GLU A 127 -35.22 34.29 3.78
N ASN A 128 -35.49 35.33 2.97
CA ASN A 128 -35.02 36.72 3.14
C ASN A 128 -33.79 37.23 2.35
N ASN A 129 -34.14 37.96 1.29
CA ASN A 129 -33.42 39.10 0.73
C ASN A 129 -33.00 40.11 1.81
N GLU A 130 -31.70 40.42 1.91
CA GLU A 130 -31.23 41.82 2.00
C GLU A 130 -29.74 41.99 1.65
N ASN A 131 -29.44 43.13 1.00
CA ASN A 131 -28.11 43.75 0.80
C ASN A 131 -27.01 43.01 0.03
N VAL A 132 -27.01 43.23 -1.29
CA VAL A 132 -25.79 43.41 -2.07
C VAL A 132 -25.27 44.84 -1.86
N ALA A 133 -24.20 45.03 -1.08
CA ALA A 133 -23.24 46.15 -1.22
C ALA A 133 -22.04 46.00 -0.28
N ASP A 134 -20.83 46.25 -0.81
CA ASP A 134 -19.68 46.89 -0.14
C ASP A 134 -19.07 46.27 1.15
N MET A 135 -17.75 46.19 1.37
CA MET A 135 -16.62 46.89 0.77
C MET A 135 -15.31 46.24 1.25
N CYS A 136 -14.36 45.97 0.37
CA CYS A 136 -12.96 45.77 0.80
C CYS A 136 -12.36 47.13 1.20
N LYS A 137 -11.65 47.22 2.33
CA LYS A 137 -10.88 48.42 2.72
C LYS A 137 -9.49 48.07 3.27
N ASP A 138 -8.51 48.15 2.37
CA ASP A 138 -7.18 48.77 2.46
C ASP A 138 -6.46 48.93 3.83
N ALA A 139 -5.17 48.54 3.87
CA ALA A 139 -4.02 49.48 3.97
C ALA A 139 -2.61 48.80 4.06
N THR A 140 -1.88 48.75 2.94
CA THR A 140 -0.53 49.35 2.69
C THR A 140 0.17 50.02 3.92
N SER A 141 1.48 49.89 4.26
CA SER A 141 2.68 49.25 3.64
C SER A 141 3.98 49.40 4.48
N ASN A 142 5.04 48.60 4.18
CA ASN A 142 6.51 48.78 4.48
C ASN A 142 6.92 48.75 5.99
N GLY A 143 8.10 48.32 6.49
CA GLY A 143 9.42 47.86 5.95
C GLY A 143 10.57 48.57 6.72
N ASP A 144 11.70 47.97 7.15
CA ASP A 144 12.26 46.60 7.05
C ASP A 144 13.32 46.33 8.19
N GLU A 145 14.53 45.80 7.87
CA GLU A 145 15.79 45.70 8.66
C GLU A 145 16.07 44.50 9.63
N THR A 146 16.35 43.34 9.02
CA THR A 146 17.65 42.58 9.06
C THR A 146 18.44 42.23 10.37
N ILE A 147 18.76 40.92 10.51
CA ILE A 147 20.12 40.32 10.81
C ILE A 147 20.67 40.48 12.28
N ARG A 148 21.20 39.47 13.03
CA ARG A 148 21.65 38.06 12.84
C ARG A 148 21.78 37.32 14.22
N PRO A 149 22.14 36.01 14.28
CA PRO A 149 22.13 35.17 15.51
C PRO A 149 23.52 34.82 16.12
N TYR A 150 23.56 34.35 17.39
CA TYR A 150 24.54 33.36 17.92
C TYR A 150 24.09 32.76 19.29
N VAL A 151 23.82 31.44 19.44
CA VAL A 151 24.61 30.31 20.03
C VAL A 151 24.92 30.35 21.57
N LEU A 152 24.94 29.15 22.20
CA LEU A 152 25.37 28.78 23.59
C LEU A 152 24.29 28.94 24.69
N GLU A 153 24.14 28.09 25.73
CA GLU A 153 24.79 26.81 26.08
C GLU A 153 23.90 25.97 27.03
N ASP A 154 23.88 24.65 26.78
CA ASP A 154 24.08 23.51 27.70
C ASP A 154 23.36 23.23 29.06
N MET A 155 23.08 21.92 29.18
CA MET A 155 23.22 21.02 30.35
C MET A 155 22.31 21.06 31.61
N THR A 156 21.53 19.96 31.70
CA THR A 156 21.36 19.06 32.87
C THR A 156 20.41 19.41 34.03
N LEU A 157 19.46 18.49 34.27
CA LEU A 157 19.24 17.67 35.49
C LEU A 157 17.75 17.23 35.49
N ASN A 158 17.37 15.97 35.26
CA ASN A 158 17.53 14.71 36.02
C ASN A 158 16.30 14.34 36.90
N PHE A 159 15.95 13.04 36.92
CA PHE A 159 14.89 12.37 37.71
C PHE A 159 13.43 12.76 37.36
N VAL A 160 12.41 11.87 37.42
CA VAL A 160 12.29 10.53 38.02
C VAL A 160 11.69 9.52 37.02
N THR A 161 12.21 8.28 37.04
CA THR A 161 11.59 7.10 36.40
C THR A 161 10.47 6.52 37.26
N VAL A 162 9.27 6.30 36.68
CA VAL A 162 8.22 5.49 37.32
C VAL A 162 8.01 4.20 36.53
N PHE A 163 8.63 3.14 37.05
CA PHE A 163 8.54 1.77 36.55
C PHE A 163 7.27 1.11 37.14
N PHE A 164 6.19 0.98 36.37
CA PHE A 164 5.05 0.16 36.80
C PHE A 164 5.25 -1.30 36.40
N HIS A 165 5.73 -2.09 37.36
CA HIS A 165 5.71 -3.56 37.30
C HIS A 165 4.26 -4.05 37.38
N VAL A 166 3.73 -4.61 36.28
CA VAL A 166 2.49 -5.39 36.33
C VAL A 166 2.85 -6.84 36.62
N ASN A 167 2.50 -7.29 37.83
CA ASN A 167 2.80 -8.63 38.33
C ASN A 167 1.83 -9.67 37.73
N TRP A 168 2.37 -10.77 37.20
CA TRP A 168 1.58 -11.85 36.59
C TRP A 168 1.51 -13.06 37.56
N PRO A 169 0.32 -13.49 38.01
CA PRO A 169 0.21 -14.58 38.98
C PRO A 169 0.55 -15.94 38.36
N ASN A 170 1.36 -16.71 39.08
CA ASN A 170 1.68 -18.11 38.76
C ASN A 170 0.43 -18.99 38.81
N TYR A 171 0.27 -19.86 37.81
CA TYR A 171 -0.44 -21.12 37.96
C TYR A 171 0.38 -22.24 37.31
N TYR A 172 1.00 -23.05 38.15
CA TYR A 172 1.57 -24.35 37.79
C TYR A 172 0.56 -25.44 38.20
N ARG A 173 0.23 -26.32 37.26
CA ARG A 173 -0.02 -27.74 37.53
C ARG A 173 0.31 -28.56 36.29
#